data_AF-A0A1G6XW56-F1
#
_entry.id   AF-A0A1G6XW56-F1
#
_cell.length_a   1.000
_cell.length_b   1.000
_cell.length_c   1.000
_cell.angle_alpha   90.00
_cell.angle_beta   90.00
_cell.angle_gamma   90.00
#
_symmetry.space_group_name_H-M   'P 1'
#
loop_
_entity.id
_entity.type
_entity.pdbx_description
1 polymer ?
#
loop_
_entity_poly.entity_id
_entity_poly.type
_entity_poly.pdbx_seq_one_letter_code
_entity_poly.pdbx_strand_id
1 'polypeptide(L)'
;MKVRFNTTIDAQLLEAVKIVAVKQQMSVSQLIEDYFRTIVRRKPARKKNLLDMVDRLTPNEAIIRQSMEKSAFYEDQQEKYGF
;
A
#
# COMPACT_ATOMS: atom_id res chain seq x y z
N MET A 1 4.23 26.57 7.60
CA MET A 1 3.56 27.76 7.03
C MET A 1 2.37 27.30 6.21
N LYS A 2 1.22 28.00 6.25
CA LYS A 2 0.04 27.69 5.42
C LYS A 2 0.04 28.59 4.17
N VAL A 3 -0.47 28.07 3.06
CA VAL A 3 -0.59 28.79 1.78
C VAL A 3 -2.07 28.82 1.37
N ARG A 4 -2.50 29.89 0.70
CA ARG A 4 -3.88 29.99 0.19
C ARG A 4 -4.08 29.04 -0.99
N PHE A 5 -5.17 28.27 -0.97
CA PHE A 5 -5.58 27.39 -2.05
C PHE A 5 -6.95 27.85 -2.56
N ASN A 6 -7.01 28.29 -3.82
CA ASN A 6 -8.24 28.72 -4.47
C ASN A 6 -8.65 27.63 -5.46
N THR A 7 -9.90 27.15 -5.36
CA THR A 7 -10.45 26.14 -6.27
C THR A 7 -11.92 26.44 -6.54
N THR A 8 -12.42 25.93 -7.66
CA THR A 8 -13.86 25.86 -7.95
C THR A 8 -14.40 24.53 -7.45
N ILE A 9 -15.62 24.53 -6.89
CA ILE A 9 -16.33 23.34 -6.41
C ILE A 9 -17.82 23.53 -6.70
N ASP A 10 -18.53 22.43 -6.91
CA ASP A 10 -19.98 22.45 -7.03
C ASP A 10 -20.65 23.06 -5.78
N ALA A 11 -21.69 23.88 -5.99
CA ALA A 11 -22.34 24.62 -4.93
C ALA A 11 -23.10 23.72 -3.96
N GLN A 12 -23.79 22.68 -4.46
CA GLN A 12 -24.52 21.74 -3.61
C GLN A 12 -23.55 20.88 -2.79
N LEU A 13 -22.43 20.50 -3.40
CA LEU A 13 -21.35 19.79 -2.70
C LEU A 13 -20.74 20.66 -1.59
N LEU A 14 -20.51 21.96 -1.83
CA LEU A 14 -19.98 22.85 -0.81
C LEU A 14 -20.91 22.96 0.41
N GLU A 15 -22.22 23.05 0.19
CA GLU A 15 -23.20 23.05 1.28
C GLU A 15 -23.18 21.74 2.08
N ALA A 16 -23.11 20.59 1.40
CA ALA A 16 -22.96 19.31 2.07
C ALA A 16 -21.67 19.24 2.92
N VAL A 17 -20.55 19.74 2.39
CA VAL A 17 -19.27 19.79 3.11
C VAL A 17 -19.35 20.68 4.34
N LYS A 18 -20.00 21.85 4.26
CA LYS A 18 -20.20 22.75 5.42
C LYS A 18 -20.97 22.05 6.54
N ILE A 19 -22.03 21.30 6.21
CA ILE A 19 -22.82 20.55 7.19
C ILE A 19 -21.93 19.52 7.90
N VAL A 20 -21.09 18.79 7.16
CA VAL A 20 -20.16 17.82 7.74
C VAL A 20 -19.13 18.50 8.65
N ALA A 21 -18.58 19.63 8.22
CA ALA A 21 -17.60 20.39 9.01
C ALA A 21 -18.20 20.85 10.35
N VAL A 22 -19.43 21.35 10.35
CA VAL A 22 -20.17 21.72 11.57
C VAL A 22 -20.39 20.51 12.48
N LYS A 23 -20.84 19.38 11.93
CA LYS A 23 -21.04 18.13 12.71
C LYS A 23 -19.76 17.65 13.38
N GLN A 24 -18.62 17.84 12.74
CA GLN A 24 -17.30 17.45 13.26
C GLN A 24 -16.59 18.57 14.04
N GLN A 25 -17.26 19.70 14.29
CA GLN A 25 -16.71 20.87 14.99
C GLN A 25 -15.37 21.37 14.42
N MET A 26 -15.23 21.36 13.09
CA MET A 26 -14.02 21.80 12.40
C MET A 26 -14.34 22.78 11.27
N SER A 27 -13.33 23.52 10.82
CA SER A 27 -13.48 24.38 9.65
C SER A 27 -13.45 23.56 8.35
N VAL A 28 -14.12 24.06 7.31
CA VAL A 28 -14.08 23.44 5.97
C VAL A 28 -12.64 23.31 5.47
N SER A 29 -11.81 24.33 5.69
CA SER A 29 -10.39 24.32 5.31
C SER A 29 -9.62 23.21 6.02
N GLN A 30 -9.90 22.95 7.30
CA GLN A 30 -9.28 21.86 8.05
C GLN A 30 -9.74 20.49 7.55
N LEU A 31 -11.04 20.33 7.29
CA LEU A 31 -11.59 19.10 6.73
C LEU A 31 -10.94 18.73 5.39
N ILE A 32 -10.80 19.72 4.50
CA ILE A 32 -10.14 19.53 3.20
C ILE A 32 -8.64 19.21 3.39
N GLU A 33 -7.96 19.91 4.29
CA GLU A 33 -6.55 19.66 4.60
C GLU A 33 -6.33 18.23 5.12
N ASP A 34 -7.17 17.75 6.02
CA ASP A 34 -7.10 16.40 6.58
C ASP A 34 -7.40 15.32 5.52
N TYR A 35 -8.33 15.60 4.61
CA TYR A 35 -8.59 14.74 3.46
C TYR A 35 -7.37 14.67 2.53
N PHE A 36 -6.77 15.80 2.18
CA PHE A 36 -5.53 15.84 1.38
C PHE A 36 -4.38 15.11 2.07
N ARG A 37 -4.21 15.26 3.38
CA ARG A 37 -3.23 14.50 4.18
C ARG A 37 -3.49 13.01 4.07
N THR A 38 -4.75 12.59 4.11
CA THR A 38 -5.13 11.18 3.94
C THR A 38 -4.76 10.66 2.55
N ILE A 39 -5.01 11.43 1.49
CA ILE A 39 -4.60 11.06 0.12
C ILE A 39 -3.08 10.92 0.02
N VAL A 40 -2.33 11.90 0.53
CA VAL A 40 -0.86 11.90 0.46
C VAL A 40 -0.27 10.78 1.32
N ARG A 41 -0.82 10.51 2.51
CA ARG A 41 -0.41 9.37 3.36
C ARG A 41 -0.75 8.01 2.74
N ARG A 42 -1.85 7.93 1.98
CA ARG A 42 -2.27 6.72 1.27
C ARG A 42 -1.51 6.47 -0.02
N LYS A 43 -0.86 7.47 -0.61
CA LYS A 43 0.15 7.21 -1.64
C LYS A 43 1.18 6.27 -1.00
N PRO A 44 1.39 5.06 -1.54
CA PRO A 44 2.47 4.23 -1.05
C PRO A 44 3.75 5.01 -1.32
N ALA A 45 4.39 5.54 -0.28
CA ALA A 45 5.79 5.92 -0.34
C ALA A 45 6.56 4.63 -0.56
N ARG A 46 6.58 4.13 -1.82
CA ARG A 46 7.10 2.82 -2.20
C ARG A 46 6.87 1.80 -1.07
N LYS A 47 5.60 1.45 -0.78
CA LYS A 47 5.36 0.22 -0.02
C LYS A 47 6.18 -0.81 -0.76
N LYS A 48 7.27 -1.31 -0.16
CA LYS A 48 8.15 -2.29 -0.76
C LYS A 48 7.22 -3.34 -1.32
N ASN A 49 7.07 -3.37 -2.63
CA ASN A 49 6.17 -4.29 -3.27
C ASN A 49 6.67 -5.69 -2.88
N LEU A 50 5.79 -6.68 -2.81
CA LEU A 50 6.25 -8.05 -2.54
C LEU A 50 7.38 -8.43 -3.52
N LEU A 51 7.28 -7.94 -4.75
CA LEU A 51 8.33 -8.01 -5.78
C LEU A 51 9.63 -7.30 -5.36
N ASP A 52 9.57 -6.06 -4.86
CA ASP A 52 10.75 -5.33 -4.38
C ASP A 52 11.42 -6.02 -3.18
N MET A 53 10.70 -6.85 -2.44
CA MET A 53 11.24 -7.66 -1.34
C MET A 53 11.91 -8.92 -1.88
N VAL A 54 11.30 -9.57 -2.86
CA VAL A 54 11.87 -10.75 -3.55
C VAL A 54 13.16 -10.39 -4.28
N ASP A 55 13.21 -9.25 -4.97
CA ASP A 55 14.40 -8.78 -5.69
C ASP A 55 15.61 -8.50 -4.78
N ARG A 56 15.39 -8.36 -3.48
CA ARG A 56 16.43 -8.14 -2.47
C ARG A 56 16.86 -9.41 -1.75
N LEU A 57 16.18 -10.53 -1.97
CA LEU A 57 16.58 -11.80 -1.40
C LEU A 57 17.82 -12.28 -2.16
N THR A 58 18.95 -12.38 -1.47
CA THR A 58 20.11 -13.10 -1.97
C THR A 58 19.80 -14.59 -1.91
N PRO A 59 19.82 -15.31 -3.04
CA PRO A 59 19.53 -16.73 -3.05
C PRO A 59 20.57 -17.49 -2.21
N ASN A 60 20.10 -18.44 -1.39
CA ASN A 60 21.00 -19.32 -0.66
C ASN A 60 21.55 -20.39 -1.62
N GLU A 61 22.86 -20.35 -1.89
CA GLU A 61 23.52 -21.28 -2.81
C GLU A 61 23.36 -22.76 -2.42
N ALA A 62 23.25 -23.07 -1.12
CA ALA A 62 23.05 -24.44 -0.66
C ALA A 62 21.67 -24.97 -1.07
N ILE A 63 20.63 -24.14 -0.97
CA ILE A 63 19.26 -24.49 -1.38
C ILE A 63 19.19 -24.66 -2.91
N ILE A 64 19.89 -23.81 -3.66
CA ILE A 64 19.97 -23.92 -5.12
C ILE A 64 20.68 -25.21 -5.53
N ARG A 65 21.77 -25.59 -4.86
CA ARG A 65 22.48 -26.84 -5.17
C ARG A 65 21.60 -28.05 -4.89
N GLN A 66 20.94 -28.06 -3.73
CA GLN A 66 20.03 -29.14 -3.36
C GLN A 66 18.84 -29.26 -4.32
N SER A 67 18.30 -28.14 -4.83
CA SER A 67 17.18 -28.19 -5.79
C SER A 67 17.58 -28.64 -7.20
N MET A 68 18.87 -28.51 -7.55
CA MET A 68 19.41 -29.05 -8.81
C MET A 68 19.74 -30.55 -8.73
N GLU A 69 19.75 -31.14 -7.53
CA GLU A 69 19.91 -32.57 -7.35
C GLU A 69 18.61 -33.28 -7.67
N LYS A 70 18.58 -33.97 -8.83
CA LYS A 70 17.38 -34.69 -9.30
C LYS A 70 16.84 -35.68 -8.27
N SER A 71 17.70 -36.32 -7.49
CA SER A 71 17.31 -37.23 -6.40
C SER A 71 16.44 -36.54 -5.36
N ALA A 72 16.82 -35.34 -4.91
CA ALA A 72 16.06 -34.56 -3.94
C ALA A 72 14.65 -34.18 -4.45
N PHE A 73 14.50 -33.96 -5.76
CA PHE A 73 13.19 -33.73 -6.37
C PHE A 73 12.29 -34.98 -6.29
N TYR A 74 12.81 -36.16 -6.63
CA TYR A 74 12.03 -37.40 -6.58
C TYR A 74 11.72 -37.83 -5.14
N GLU A 75 12.64 -37.59 -4.20
CA GLU A 75 12.43 -37.83 -2.76
C GLU A 75 11.33 -36.92 -2.18
N ASP A 76 11.32 -35.62 -2.50
CA ASP A 76 10.26 -34.69 -2.05
C ASP A 76 8.89 -35.02 -2.69
N GLN A 77 8.88 -35.48 -3.95
CA GLN A 77 7.64 -35.95 -4.59
C GLN A 77 7.11 -37.24 -3.94
N GLN A 78 8.01 -38.15 -3.56
CA GLN A 78 7.66 -39.38 -2.87
C GLN A 78 7.10 -39.08 -1.47
N GLU A 79 7.69 -38.14 -0.73
CA GLU A 79 7.20 -37.71 0.58
C GLU A 79 5.83 -37.02 0.50
N LYS A 80 5.60 -36.17 -0.51
CA LYS A 80 4.33 -35.44 -0.67
C LYS A 80 3.20 -36.26 -1.27
N TYR A 81 3.50 -37.15 -2.22
CA TYR A 81 2.48 -37.83 -3.03
C TYR A 81 2.51 -39.36 -2.91
N GLY A 82 3.48 -39.93 -2.19
CA GLY A 82 3.44 -41.31 -1.71
C GLY A 82 3.47 -42.41 -2.78
N PHE A 83 4.11 -42.18 -3.93
CA PHE A 83 4.31 -43.23 -4.94
C PHE A 83 5.46 -44.19 -4.60
#